data_AF-A0A5K1GTU5-F1
#
_entry.id   AF-A0A5K1GTU5-F1
#
_cell.length_a   1.000
_cell.length_b   1.000
_cell.length_c   1.000
_cell.angle_alpha   90.00
_cell.angle_beta   90.00
_cell.angle_gamma   90.00
#
_symmetry.space_group_name_H-M   'P 1'
#
loop_
_entity.id
_entity.type
_entity.pdbx_description
1 polymer ?
#
loop_
_entity_poly.entity_id
_entity_poly.type
_entity_poly.pdbx_seq_one_letter_code
_entity_poly.pdbx_strand_id
1 'polypeptide(L)' 'MSTSARTRVGRYEMGRTLGEGSFAKVKFARNVATGDIVAIKILDKEQVLRHKMIEQ' A
#
# COMPACT_ATOMS: atom_id res chain seq x y z
N MET A 1 11.37 -24.15 -6.43
CA MET A 1 10.76 -23.26 -5.41
C MET A 1 10.38 -21.98 -6.10
N SER A 2 9.08 -21.70 -6.29
CA SER A 2 8.64 -20.45 -6.91
C SER A 2 8.92 -19.31 -5.95
N THR A 3 9.95 -18.52 -6.22
CA THR A 3 10.19 -17.25 -5.56
C THR A 3 9.07 -16.30 -5.98
N SER A 4 7.96 -16.31 -5.24
CA SER A 4 6.90 -15.32 -5.36
C SER A 4 7.55 -13.94 -5.28
N ALA A 5 7.65 -13.23 -6.41
CA ALA A 5 8.29 -11.94 -6.47
C ALA A 5 7.59 -11.01 -5.48
N ARG A 6 8.26 -10.68 -4.37
CA ARG A 6 7.74 -9.69 -3.41
C ARG A 6 7.63 -8.37 -4.16
N THR A 7 6.40 -7.91 -4.35
CA THR A 7 6.13 -6.61 -4.97
C THR A 7 6.82 -5.53 -4.14
N ARG A 8 7.69 -4.73 -4.77
CA ARG A 8 8.41 -3.65 -4.10
C ARG A 8 7.94 -2.31 -4.66
N VAL A 9 7.66 -1.36 -3.77
CA VAL A 9 7.32 0.01 -4.12
C VAL A 9 8.34 0.93 -3.46
N GLY A 10 9.23 1.51 -4.26
CA GLY A 10 10.35 2.30 -3.74
C GLY A 10 11.21 1.51 -2.73
N ARG A 11 11.26 1.97 -1.48
CA ARG A 11 12.02 1.33 -0.38
C ARG A 11 11.20 0.32 0.42
N TYR A 12 9.98 0.00 0.00
CA TYR A 12 9.08 -0.84 0.78
C TYR A 12 8.83 -2.17 0.08
N GLU A 13 9.15 -3.27 0.77
CA GLU A 13 8.67 -4.60 0.40
C GLU A 13 7.21 -4.73 0.82
N MET A 14 6.33 -4.88 -0.15
CA MET A 14 4.89 -5.00 0.08
C MET A 14 4.53 -6.44 0.48
N GLY A 15 3.72 -6.56 1.51
CA GLY A 15 3.18 -7.82 2.00
C GLY A 15 1.68 -7.93 1.79
N ARG A 16 1.03 -8.68 2.70
CA ARG A 16 -0.40 -8.95 2.67
C ARG A 16 -1.23 -7.68 2.85
N THR A 17 -2.46 -7.72 2.36
CA THR A 17 -3.48 -6.71 2.67
C THR A 17 -3.84 -6.81 4.15
N LEU A 18 -3.92 -5.65 4.81
CA LEU A 18 -4.39 -5.49 6.19
C LEU A 18 -5.86 -5.05 6.22
N GLY A 19 -6.33 -4.32 5.21
CA GLY A 19 -7.73 -3.92 5.08
C GLY A 19 -8.05 -3.36 3.71
N GLU A 20 -9.31 -3.45 3.32
CA GLU A 20 -9.87 -2.88 2.10
C GLU A 20 -11.06 -2.01 2.48
N GLY A 21 -11.05 -0.75 2.06
CA GLY A 21 -12.16 0.18 2.21
C GLY A 21 -12.59 0.73 0.86
N SER A 22 -13.66 1.51 0.83
CA SER A 22 -14.28 1.99 -0.40
C SER A 22 -13.32 2.74 -1.33
N PHE A 23 -12.34 3.47 -0.78
CA PHE A 23 -11.44 4.34 -1.53
C PHE A 23 -9.95 3.95 -1.42
N ALA A 24 -9.64 2.89 -0.66
CA ALA A 24 -8.27 2.57 -0.34
C ALA A 24 -8.04 1.10 0.00
N LYS A 25 -6.83 0.62 -0.29
CA LYS A 25 -6.31 -0.67 0.18
C LYS A 25 -5.14 -0.44 1.12
N VAL A 26 -5.18 -1.00 2.31
CA VAL A 26 -4.08 -0.93 3.28
C VAL A 26 -3.28 -2.22 3.20
N LYS A 27 -1.97 -2.12 3.00
CA LYS A 27 -1.06 -3.27 2.98
C LYS A 27 0.01 -3.17 4.06
N PHE A 28 0.39 -4.31 4.61
CA PHE A 28 1.61 -4.44 5.39
C PHE A 28 2.81 -4.20 4.47
N ALA A 29 3.82 -3.49 4.94
CA ALA A 29 5.08 -3.38 4.23
C ALA A 29 6.26 -3.27 5.19
N ARG A 30 7.45 -3.60 4.67
CA ARG A 30 8.72 -3.46 5.40
C ARG A 30 9.62 -2.48 4.67
N ASN A 31 10.12 -1.47 5.37
CA ASN A 31 11.18 -0.61 4.84
C ASN A 31 12.47 -1.42 4.73
N VAL A 32 13.02 -1.55 3.53
CA VAL A 32 14.23 -2.37 3.30
C VAL A 32 15.50 -1.73 3.84
N ALA A 33 15.50 -0.42 4.10
CA ALA A 33 16.67 0.29 4.61
C ALA A 33 16.76 0.20 6.14
N THR A 34 15.62 0.31 6.84
CA THR A 34 15.58 0.35 8.32
C THR A 34 15.06 -0.94 8.94
N GLY A 35 14.33 -1.77 8.19
CA GLY A 35 13.63 -2.95 8.71
C GLY A 35 12.27 -2.65 9.32
N ASP A 36 11.87 -1.37 9.41
CA ASP A 36 10.63 -0.97 10.07
C ASP A 36 9.40 -1.55 9.37
N ILE A 37 8.45 -1.97 10.20
CA ILE A 37 7.15 -2.46 9.78
C ILE A 37 6.18 -1.27 9.70
N VAL A 38 5.54 -1.12 8.55
CA VAL A 38 4.58 -0.03 8.31
C VAL A 38 3.31 -0.55 7.64
N ALA A 39 2.22 0.20 7.79
CA ALA A 39 1.00 0.02 6.99
C ALA A 39 0.97 1.10 5.90
N ILE A 40 0.85 0.70 4.64
CA ILE A 40 0.75 1.60 3.49
C ILE A 40 -0.69 1.62 3.01
N LYS A 41 -1.34 2.79 3.09
CA LYS A 41 -2.66 3.04 2.52
C LYS A 41 -2.51 3.47 1.06
N ILE A 42 -2.93 2.61 0.15
CA ILE A 42 -2.90 2.80 -1.30
C ILE A 42 -4.25 3.40 -1.71
N LEU A 43 -4.22 4.59 -2.29
CA LEU A 43 -5.40 5.29 -2.79
C LEU A 43 -5.52 5.09 -4.31
N ASP A 44 -6.73 4.80 -4.77
CA ASP A 44 -7.04 4.83 -6.20
C ASP A 44 -7.27 6.29 -6.62
N LYS A 45 -6.37 6.82 -7.45
CA LYS A 45 -6.43 8.22 -7.92
C LYS A 45 -7.74 8.55 -8.61
N GLU A 46 -8.30 7.66 -9.42
CA GLU A 46 -9.55 7.93 -10.12
C GLU A 46 -10.73 7.98 -9.14
N GLN A 47 -10.78 7.03 -8.20
CA GLN A 47 -11.81 7.00 -7.16
C GLN A 47 -11.75 8.27 -6.29
N VAL A 48 -10.56 8.69 -5.87
CA VAL A 48 -10.37 9.90 -5.06
C VAL A 48 -10.75 11.17 -5.83
N LEU A 49 -10.38 11.27 -7.11
CA LEU A 49 -10.73 12.43 -7.96
C LEU A 49 -12.24 12.51 -8.23
N ARG A 50 -12.88 11.38 -8.53
CA ARG A 50 -14.34 11.33 -8.78
C ARG A 50 -15.15 11.71 -7.55
N HIS A 51 -14.69 11.36 -6.35
CA HIS A 51 -15.40 11.63 -5.10
C HIS A 51 -14.98 12.96 -4.42
N LYS A 52 -14.15 13.79 -5.06
CA LYS A 52 -13.66 15.07 -4.52
C LYS A 52 -13.07 14.97 -3.09
N MET A 53 -12.40 13.86 -2.77
CA MET A 53 -11.80 13.64 -1.45
C MET A 53 -10.34 14.13 -1.41
N ILE A 54 -10.10 15.35 -1.90
CA ILE A 54 -8.82 16.06 -1.78
C ILE A 54 -9.13 17.36 -1.04
N GLU A 55 -9.28 17.26 0.28
CA GLU A 55 -9.26 18.31 1.30
C GLU A 55 -10.11 17.81 2.48
N GLN A 56 -9.45 17.27 3.51
CA GLN A 56 -9.77 17.46 4.94
C GLN A 56 -8.50 17.17 5.75
#